data_AF-A0A2V5KMV0-F1
#
_entry.id   AF-A0A2V5KMV0-F1
#
_cell.length_a   1.000
_cell.length_b   1.000
_cell.length_c   1.000
_cell.angle_alpha   90.00
_cell.angle_beta   90.00
_cell.angle_gamma   90.00
#
_symmetry.space_group_name_H-M   'P 1'
#
loop_
_entity.id
_entity.type
_entity.pdbx_description
1 polymer ?
#
loop_
_entity_poly.entity_id
_entity_poly.type
_entity_poly.pdbx_seq_one_letter_code
_entity_poly.pdbx_strand_id
1 'polypeptide(L)'
;MQNEDDSIRKPVAAATSAPTTASERADEIFLEGPRSRFAEFFTLLRVMRDFLRGFRTLHFVGPCVTVFGSARIHRDDPHYELARKMGAAIARLGFTVITGGGPGIMEAA
;
A
#
# COMPACT_ATOMS: atom_id res chain seq x y z
N MET A 1 16.74 0.58 -52.11
CA MET A 1 15.31 0.92 -51.99
C MET A 1 14.65 -0.24 -51.27
N GLN A 2 14.34 -0.03 -49.98
CA GLN A 2 13.45 -0.84 -49.12
C GLN A 2 13.94 -2.27 -48.75
N ASN A 3 13.84 -2.82 -47.54
CA ASN A 3 13.32 -2.44 -46.22
C ASN A 3 13.96 -3.44 -45.21
N GLU A 4 14.54 -2.95 -44.12
CA GLU A 4 14.03 -3.00 -42.73
C GLU A 4 14.19 -4.36 -42.01
N ASP A 5 15.11 -4.31 -41.05
CA ASP A 5 15.33 -5.19 -39.91
C ASP A 5 14.03 -5.43 -39.12
N ASP A 6 13.42 -6.61 -39.27
CA ASP A 6 12.36 -7.08 -38.38
C ASP A 6 12.59 -8.56 -38.03
N SER A 7 13.54 -8.84 -37.13
CA SER A 7 13.77 -10.20 -36.62
C SER A 7 14.24 -10.27 -35.15
N ILE A 8 14.00 -9.24 -34.34
CA ILE A 8 14.21 -9.34 -32.88
C ILE A 8 12.90 -9.07 -32.15
N ARG A 9 11.91 -9.95 -32.38
CA ARG A 9 10.84 -10.21 -31.41
C ARG A 9 11.18 -11.48 -30.66
N LYS A 10 11.97 -11.34 -29.58
CA LYS A 10 12.07 -12.39 -28.57
C LYS A 10 10.70 -12.57 -27.92
N PRO A 11 10.19 -13.80 -27.72
CA PRO A 11 8.95 -14.01 -27.01
C PRO A 11 9.12 -13.51 -25.58
N VAL A 12 8.23 -12.61 -25.15
CA VAL A 12 8.07 -12.24 -23.75
C VAL A 12 7.67 -13.52 -23.03
N ALA A 13 8.62 -14.12 -22.32
CA ALA A 13 8.40 -15.28 -21.50
C ALA A 13 7.22 -14.99 -20.57
N ALA A 14 6.19 -15.84 -20.64
CA ALA A 14 5.03 -15.79 -19.79
C ALA A 14 5.48 -15.69 -18.32
N ALA A 15 5.16 -14.57 -17.67
CA ALA A 15 5.39 -14.41 -16.26
C ALA A 15 4.52 -15.45 -15.54
N THR A 16 5.18 -16.48 -15.01
CA THR A 16 4.58 -17.46 -14.11
C THR A 16 3.89 -16.72 -12.96
N SER A 17 2.57 -16.84 -12.90
CA SER A 17 1.74 -16.26 -11.85
C SER A 17 2.05 -16.91 -10.52
N ALA A 18 2.87 -16.22 -9.72
CA ALA A 18 3.00 -16.47 -8.29
C ALA A 18 1.61 -16.34 -7.61
N PRO A 19 1.36 -17.03 -6.48
CA PRO A 19 0.02 -17.18 -5.94
C PRO A 19 -0.59 -15.82 -5.56
N THR A 20 -1.68 -15.46 -6.24
CA THR A 20 -2.45 -14.24 -5.99
C THR A 20 -2.86 -14.16 -4.53
N THR A 21 -2.39 -13.13 -3.84
CA THR A 21 -2.79 -12.87 -2.46
C THR A 21 -4.28 -12.53 -2.43
N ALA A 22 -4.95 -12.77 -1.29
CA ALA A 22 -6.39 -12.50 -1.17
C ALA A 22 -6.76 -11.01 -1.40
N SER A 23 -5.80 -10.09 -1.22
CA SER A 23 -5.97 -8.66 -1.48
C SER A 23 -6.01 -8.36 -2.98
N GLU A 24 -5.11 -8.94 -3.77
CA GLU A 24 -5.04 -8.72 -5.22
C GLU A 24 -6.33 -9.19 -5.91
N ARG A 25 -6.91 -10.31 -5.47
CA ARG A 25 -8.22 -10.77 -5.97
C ARG A 25 -9.36 -9.80 -5.66
N ALA A 26 -9.34 -9.17 -4.49
CA ALA A 26 -10.39 -8.23 -4.11
C ALA A 26 -10.35 -6.95 -4.96
N ASP A 27 -9.15 -6.50 -5.32
CA ASP A 27 -8.92 -5.33 -6.17
C ASP A 27 -9.33 -5.61 -7.63
N GLU A 28 -8.97 -6.78 -8.17
CA GLU A 28 -9.42 -7.21 -9.50
C GLU A 28 -10.95 -7.27 -9.58
N ILE A 29 -11.59 -7.90 -8.59
CA ILE A 29 -13.06 -8.02 -8.50
C ILE A 29 -13.73 -6.64 -8.32
N PHE A 30 -13.03 -5.66 -7.74
CA PHE A 30 -13.54 -4.30 -7.61
C PHE A 30 -13.43 -3.50 -8.91
N LEU A 31 -12.38 -3.72 -9.70
CA LEU A 31 -12.13 -3.05 -10.98
C LEU A 31 -12.88 -3.70 -12.16
N GLU A 32 -13.46 -4.88 -11.95
CA GLU A 32 -14.32 -5.56 -12.93
C GLU A 32 -15.69 -4.88 -13.08
N GLY A 33 -15.77 -3.96 -14.05
CA GLY A 33 -17.02 -3.56 -14.73
C GLY A 33 -18.21 -3.14 -13.85
N PRO A 34 -19.41 -3.01 -14.45
CA PRO A 34 -20.61 -2.62 -13.72
C PRO A 34 -21.09 -3.75 -12.80
N ARG A 35 -21.16 -3.49 -11.50
CA ARG A 35 -21.67 -4.45 -10.50
C ARG A 35 -23.15 -4.22 -10.22
N SER A 36 -23.79 -5.20 -9.57
CA SER A 36 -25.17 -5.07 -9.10
C SER A 36 -25.33 -3.87 -8.16
N ARG A 37 -26.41 -3.09 -8.33
CA ARG A 37 -26.75 -1.94 -7.48
C ARG A 37 -26.81 -2.28 -5.99
N PHE A 38 -27.24 -3.49 -5.65
CA PHE A 38 -27.24 -3.98 -4.26
C PHE A 38 -25.83 -4.23 -3.74
N ALA A 39 -24.95 -4.79 -4.55
CA ALA A 39 -23.55 -5.01 -4.17
C ALA A 39 -22.83 -3.68 -3.92
N GLU A 40 -23.05 -2.69 -4.80
CA GLU A 40 -22.56 -1.32 -4.61
C GLU A 40 -23.09 -0.68 -3.33
N PHE A 41 -24.39 -0.83 -3.05
CA PHE A 41 -25.00 -0.33 -1.81
C PHE A 41 -24.33 -0.92 -0.56
N PHE A 42 -24.09 -2.24 -0.53
CA PHE A 42 -23.39 -2.86 0.60
C PHE A 42 -21.91 -2.44 0.68
N THR A 43 -21.24 -2.21 -0.44
CA THR A 43 -19.89 -1.62 -0.47
C THR A 43 -19.89 -0.24 0.15
N LEU A 44 -20.85 0.62 -0.18
CA LEU A 44 -21.01 1.95 0.42
C LEU A 44 -21.22 1.86 1.94
N LEU A 45 -22.09 0.97 2.41
CA LEU A 45 -22.31 0.75 3.84
C LEU A 45 -21.03 0.25 4.54
N ARG A 46 -20.25 -0.61 3.89
CA ARG A 46 -18.96 -1.09 4.40
C ARG A 46 -17.96 0.05 4.53
N VAL A 47 -17.80 0.84 3.47
CA VAL A 47 -16.91 2.01 3.46
C VAL A 47 -17.32 3.01 4.54
N MET A 48 -18.61 3.33 4.65
CA MET A 48 -19.13 4.21 5.71
C MET A 48 -18.80 3.71 7.12
N ARG A 49 -18.97 2.41 7.38
CA ARG A 49 -18.59 1.78 8.65
C ARG A 49 -17.09 1.90 8.91
N ASP A 50 -16.27 1.69 7.90
CA ASP A 50 -14.81 1.76 8.02
C ASP A 50 -14.35 3.20 8.30
N PHE A 51 -14.96 4.20 7.65
CA PHE A 51 -14.76 5.62 7.99
C PHE A 51 -15.16 5.95 9.43
N LEU A 52 -16.34 5.49 9.88
CA LEU A 52 -16.79 5.73 11.25
C LEU A 52 -15.84 5.11 12.28
N ARG A 53 -15.32 3.91 11.99
CA ARG A 53 -14.31 3.25 12.82
C ARG A 53 -12.99 4.03 12.82
N GLY A 54 -12.55 4.51 11.67
CA GLY A 54 -11.33 5.32 11.52
C GLY A 54 -11.42 6.61 12.32
N PHE A 55 -12.51 7.38 12.17
CA PHE A 55 -12.73 8.61 12.92
C PHE A 55 -12.77 8.38 14.42
N ARG A 56 -13.44 7.32 14.90
CA ARG A 56 -13.45 7.00 16.34
C ARG A 56 -12.08 6.65 16.88
N THR A 57 -11.26 5.96 16.10
CA THR A 57 -9.91 5.55 16.51
C THR A 57 -8.97 6.76 16.55
N LEU A 58 -9.08 7.65 15.56
CA LEU A 58 -8.22 8.83 15.44
C LEU A 58 -8.71 10.03 16.27
N HIS A 59 -9.93 10.01 16.79
CA HIS A 59 -10.55 11.12 17.50
C HIS A 59 -9.71 11.64 18.69
N PHE A 60 -9.02 10.75 19.39
CA PHE A 60 -8.19 11.09 20.56
C PHE A 60 -6.69 11.13 20.26
N VAL A 61 -6.30 10.94 19.01
CA VAL A 61 -4.90 11.00 18.62
C VAL A 61 -4.48 12.47 18.62
N GLY A 62 -3.37 12.76 19.32
CA GLY A 62 -2.77 14.09 19.37
C GLY A 62 -2.14 14.50 18.03
N PRO A 63 -1.30 15.55 18.02
CA PRO A 63 -0.62 15.95 16.80
C PRO A 63 0.18 14.77 16.23
N CYS A 64 0.00 14.49 14.95
CA CYS A 64 0.57 13.32 14.30
C CYS A 64 1.43 13.70 13.09
N VAL A 65 2.42 12.86 12.83
CA VAL A 65 3.30 12.94 11.67
C VAL A 65 3.15 11.64 10.89
N THR A 66 2.72 11.74 9.63
CA THR A 66 2.61 10.58 8.75
C THR A 66 3.94 10.33 8.05
N VAL A 67 4.48 9.13 8.18
CA VAL A 67 5.74 8.71 7.54
C VAL A 67 5.43 7.73 6.41
N PHE A 68 5.96 8.05 5.23
CA PHE A 68 5.92 7.18 4.06
C PHE A 68 7.33 6.70 3.71
N GLY A 69 7.42 5.50 3.14
CA GLY A 69 8.68 4.96 2.66
C GLY A 69 8.52 3.61 1.99
N SER A 70 9.63 3.11 1.43
CA SER A 70 9.62 1.84 0.69
C SER A 70 9.25 0.65 1.56
N ALA A 71 8.32 -0.17 1.06
CA ALA A 71 7.96 -1.46 1.64
C ALA A 71 9.01 -2.57 1.40
N ARG A 72 10.02 -2.29 0.57
CA ARG A 72 10.96 -3.28 0.04
C ARG A 72 12.34 -3.23 0.70
N ILE A 73 12.55 -2.30 1.63
CA ILE A 73 13.81 -2.14 2.35
C ILE A 73 13.94 -3.24 3.41
N HIS A 74 15.10 -3.93 3.42
CA HIS A 74 15.42 -4.93 4.44
C HIS A 74 15.92 -4.28 5.74
N ARG A 75 15.84 -5.00 6.85
CA ARG A 75 16.25 -4.50 8.18
C ARG A 75 17.73 -4.11 8.28
N ASP A 76 18.58 -4.69 7.44
CA ASP A 76 20.03 -4.45 7.42
C ASP A 76 20.41 -3.21 6.60
N ASP A 77 19.47 -2.62 5.88
CA ASP A 77 19.71 -1.41 5.10
C ASP A 77 19.90 -0.21 6.05
N PRO A 78 20.91 0.64 5.84
CA PRO A 78 21.12 1.86 6.62
C PRO A 78 19.88 2.77 6.71
N HIS A 79 19.03 2.78 5.67
CA HIS A 79 17.79 3.55 5.65
C HIS A 79 16.74 3.02 6.63
N TYR A 80 16.74 1.72 6.93
CA TYR A 80 15.84 1.14 7.94
C TYR A 80 16.15 1.70 9.32
N GLU A 81 17.43 1.68 9.71
CA GLU A 81 17.87 2.20 11.01
C GLU A 81 17.71 3.72 11.09
N LEU A 82 17.89 4.45 9.98
CA LEU A 82 17.60 5.87 9.92
C LEU A 82 16.11 6.16 10.17
N ALA A 83 15.22 5.43 9.52
CA ALA A 83 13.78 5.57 9.70
C ALA A 83 13.36 5.28 11.16
N ARG A 84 13.96 4.26 11.77
CA ARG A 84 13.77 3.95 13.20
C ARG A 84 14.20 5.07 14.13
N LYS A 85 15.38 5.66 13.89
CA LYS A 85 15.87 6.80 14.68
C LYS A 85 14.99 8.04 14.50
N MET A 86 14.53 8.28 13.27
CA MET A 86 13.61 9.36 12.96
C MET A 86 12.27 9.19 13.67
N GLY A 87 11.64 8.01 13.58
CA GLY A 87 10.38 7.69 14.26
C GLY A 87 10.49 7.87 15.78
N ALA A 88 11.57 7.36 16.38
CA ALA A 88 11.86 7.56 17.79
C ALA A 88 12.05 9.04 18.16
N ALA A 89 12.68 9.85 17.31
CA ALA A 89 12.83 11.28 17.53
C ALA A 89 11.49 12.02 17.46
N ILE A 90 10.64 11.69 16.49
CA ILE A 90 9.29 12.25 16.34
C ILE A 90 8.45 11.95 17.59
N ALA A 91 8.47 10.70 18.06
CA ALA A 91 7.77 10.30 19.27
C ALA A 91 8.28 11.05 20.53
N ARG A 92 9.59 11.24 20.66
CA ARG A 92 10.19 12.01 21.76
C ARG A 92 9.80 13.49 21.76
N LEU A 93 9.45 14.04 20.60
CA LEU A 93 8.93 15.41 20.47
C LEU A 93 7.44 15.52 20.83
N GLY A 94 6.77 14.41 21.18
CA GLY A 94 5.37 14.39 21.59
C GLY A 94 4.39 14.19 20.43
N PHE A 95 4.87 13.87 19.23
CA PHE A 95 4.02 13.56 18.08
C PHE A 95 3.72 12.07 17.98
N THR A 96 2.52 11.73 17.55
CA THR A 96 2.19 10.35 17.17
C THR A 96 2.71 10.06 15.76
N VAL A 97 3.43 8.95 15.57
CA VAL A 97 3.84 8.50 14.23
C VAL A 97 2.72 7.67 13.62
N ILE A 98 2.33 7.99 12.39
CA ILE A 98 1.34 7.23 11.60
C ILE A 98 2.02 6.73 10.32
N THR A 99 1.82 5.45 9.95
CA THR A 99 2.36 4.88 8.72
C THR A 99 1.28 4.10 7.96
N GLY A 100 1.61 3.62 6.76
CA GLY A 100 0.73 2.73 6.00
C GLY A 100 0.63 1.31 6.56
N GLY A 101 1.37 0.98 7.63
CA GLY A 101 1.35 -0.34 8.28
C GLY A 101 2.01 -1.47 7.48
N GLY A 102 2.67 -1.16 6.36
CA GLY A 102 3.42 -2.11 5.55
C GLY A 102 4.85 -2.36 6.09
N PRO A 103 5.58 -3.32 5.50
CA PRO A 103 6.95 -3.64 5.89
C PRO A 103 7.95 -2.52 5.52
N GLY A 104 9.23 -2.74 5.82
CA GLY A 104 10.32 -1.84 5.43
C GLY A 104 10.31 -0.55 6.22
N ILE A 105 10.42 0.60 5.54
CA ILE A 105 10.52 1.91 6.20
C ILE A 105 9.27 2.24 7.02
N MET A 106 8.08 1.82 6.57
CA MET A 106 6.83 2.05 7.28
C MET A 106 6.71 1.23 8.58
N GLU A 107 7.42 0.10 8.68
CA GLU A 107 7.52 -0.70 9.90
C GLU A 107 8.60 -0.12 10.83
N ALA A 108 9.66 0.45 10.26
CA ALA A 108 10.78 0.97 11.02
C ALA A 108 10.46 2.27 11.78
N ALA A 109 9.68 3.16 11.16
CA ALA A 109 9.31 4.48 11.69
C ALA A 109 8.26 4.40 12.79
#